data_AF-B0CWD5-F1
#
_entry.id   AF-B0CWD5-F1
#
_cell.length_a   1.000
_cell.length_b   1.000
_cell.length_c   1.000
_cell.angle_alpha   90.00
_cell.angle_beta   90.00
_cell.angle_gamma   90.00
#
_symmetry.space_group_name_H-M   'P 1'
#
loop_
_entity.id
_entity.type
_entity.pdbx_description
1 polymer ?
#
loop_
_entity_poly.entity_id
_entity_poly.type
_entity_poly.pdbx_seq_one_letter_code
_entity_poly.pdbx_strand_id
1 'polypeptide(L)' 'MLTADGDDVAHQMPSSHLPTTATSLPRPLPPLVLTTTHDNGHVMTMEIGG' A
#
# COMPACT_ATOMS: atom_id res chain seq x y z
N MET A 1 -52.06 6.02 -20.67
CA MET A 1 -51.82 4.82 -21.48
C MET A 1 -50.45 4.29 -21.10
N LEU A 2 -50.43 3.09 -20.48
CA LEU A 2 -49.35 2.09 -20.37
C LEU A 2 -47.87 2.60 -20.30
N THR A 3 -47.03 2.22 -19.34
CA THR A 3 -47.06 1.05 -18.45
C THR A 3 -46.14 1.36 -17.27
N ALA A 4 -46.67 1.32 -16.05
CA ALA A 4 -45.89 1.17 -14.83
C ALA A 4 -46.02 -0.31 -14.45
N ASP A 5 -45.03 -1.10 -14.83
CA ASP A 5 -44.83 -2.51 -14.42
C ASP A 5 -43.44 -2.94 -14.94
N GLY A 6 -42.56 -3.60 -14.21
CA GLY A 6 -42.36 -3.66 -12.77
C GLY A 6 -41.01 -2.97 -12.50
N ASP A 7 -40.19 -3.31 -11.53
CA ASP A 7 -40.21 -4.32 -10.50
C ASP A 7 -38.89 -4.05 -9.77
N ASP A 8 -38.97 -3.96 -8.45
CA ASP A 8 -37.86 -4.24 -7.55
C ASP A 8 -36.54 -3.44 -7.73
N VAL A 9 -36.54 -2.19 -7.25
CA VAL A 9 -35.32 -1.61 -6.65
C VAL A 9 -35.44 -1.58 -5.12
N ALA A 10 -36.21 -2.51 -4.55
CA ALA A 10 -36.48 -2.59 -3.13
C ALA A 10 -35.41 -3.36 -2.34
N HIS A 11 -34.20 -3.55 -2.89
CA HIS A 11 -33.09 -4.10 -2.12
C HIS A 11 -31.76 -3.40 -2.46
N GLN A 12 -31.70 -2.07 -2.28
CA GLN A 12 -30.41 -1.46 -1.97
C GLN A 12 -29.97 -2.02 -0.62
N MET A 13 -29.16 -3.07 -0.67
CA MET A 13 -28.48 -3.62 0.49
C MET A 13 -27.79 -2.48 1.23
N PRO A 14 -27.87 -2.41 2.57
CA PRO A 14 -27.06 -1.47 3.32
C PRO A 14 -25.63 -1.75 2.91
N SER A 15 -25.03 -0.82 2.17
CA SER A 15 -23.62 -0.87 1.86
C SER A 15 -22.93 -0.89 3.21
N SER A 16 -22.50 -2.08 3.61
CA SER A 16 -21.64 -2.32 4.74
C SER A 16 -20.30 -1.73 4.34
N HIS A 17 -20.22 -0.40 4.35
CA HIS A 17 -18.96 0.30 4.25
C HIS A 17 -18.14 -0.25 5.41
N LEU A 18 -17.25 -1.19 5.10
CA LEU A 18 -16.29 -1.69 6.07
C LEU A 18 -15.64 -0.43 6.63
N PRO A 19 -15.56 -0.28 7.97
CA PRO A 19 -14.65 0.70 8.53
C PRO A 19 -13.32 0.39 7.87
N THR A 20 -12.83 1.30 7.03
CA THR A 20 -11.50 1.21 6.47
C THR A 20 -10.60 1.56 7.64
N THR A 21 -10.44 0.62 8.57
CA THR A 21 -9.41 0.67 9.59
C THR A 21 -8.13 0.63 8.78
N ALA A 22 -7.61 1.80 8.44
CA ALA A 22 -6.32 1.95 7.81
C ALA A 22 -5.33 1.36 8.82
N THR A 23 -5.02 0.08 8.65
CA THR A 23 -3.91 -0.55 9.34
C THR A 23 -2.68 0.18 8.84
N SER A 24 -2.18 1.11 9.65
CA SER A 24 -0.93 1.79 9.34
C SER A 24 0.13 0.71 9.16
N LEU A 25 0.51 0.44 7.92
CA LEU A 25 1.61 -0.47 7.62
C LEU A 25 2.87 0.11 8.27
N PRO A 26 3.73 -0.74 8.84
CA PRO A 26 5.01 -0.27 9.34
C PRO A 26 5.80 0.36 8.18
N ARG A 27 6.52 1.44 8.49
CA ARG A 27 7.37 2.10 7.49
C ARG A 27 8.43 1.12 6.97
N PRO A 28 8.80 1.18 5.69
CA PRO A 28 9.87 0.36 5.15
C PRO A 28 11.19 0.69 5.89
N LEU A 29 12.03 -0.34 6.05
CA LEU A 29 13.35 -0.17 6.63
C LEU A 29 14.26 0.61 5.66
N PRO A 30 15.22 1.40 6.18
CA PRO A 30 16.22 2.05 5.34
C PRO A 30 17.13 1.00 4.66
N PRO A 31 17.73 1.33 3.50
CA PRO A 31 18.62 0.42 2.80
C PRO A 31 19.87 0.12 3.62
N LEU A 32 20.37 -1.11 3.48
CA LEU A 32 21.65 -1.50 4.06
C LEU A 32 22.78 -1.02 3.15
N VAL A 33 23.76 -0.35 3.75
CA VAL A 33 24.91 0.22 3.04
C VAL A 33 26.19 -0.30 3.67
N LEU A 34 27.08 -0.85 2.84
CA LEU A 34 28.42 -1.24 3.23
C LEU A 34 29.41 -0.17 2.82
N THR A 35 30.24 0.25 3.76
CA THR A 35 31.33 1.20 3.50
C THR A 35 32.66 0.51 3.76
N THR A 36 33.55 0.56 2.77
CA THR A 36 34.91 0.02 2.87
C THR A 36 35.92 1.14 2.66
N THR A 37 36.92 1.20 3.53
CA THR A 37 38.03 2.15 3.43
C THR A 37 39.27 1.39 2.97
N HIS A 38 39.89 1.87 1.91
CA HIS A 38 41.15 1.33 1.40
C HIS A 38 42.34 2.07 2.04
N ASP A 39 43.49 1.42 2.09
CA ASP A 39 44.75 1.95 2.64
C ASP A 39 45.22 3.24 1.94
N ASN A 40 44.86 3.43 0.67
CA ASN A 40 45.12 4.64 -0.10
C ASN A 40 44.16 5.81 0.21
N GLY A 41 43.24 5.64 1.18
CA GLY A 41 42.30 6.67 1.61
C GLY A 41 41.03 6.78 0.76
N HIS A 42 40.85 5.95 -0.26
CA HIS A 42 39.59 5.88 -0.99
C HIS A 42 38.53 5.15 -0.16
N VAL A 43 37.34 5.76 -0.11
CA VAL A 43 36.15 5.17 0.51
C VAL A 43 35.22 4.71 -0.60
N MET A 44 34.83 3.44 -0.54
CA MET A 44 33.83 2.87 -1.43
C MET A 44 32.56 2.57 -0.62
N THR A 45 31.42 2.99 -1.15
CA THR A 45 30.11 2.74 -0.57
C THR A 45 29.31 1.87 -1.53
N MET A 46 28.79 0.75 -1.03
CA MET A 46 28.01 -0.22 -1.80
C MET A 46 26.64 -0.41 -1.13
N GLU A 47 25.58 -0.31 -1.91
CA GLU A 47 24.23 -0.67 -1.46
C GLU A 47 24.12 -2.20 -1.42
N ILE A 48 23.78 -2.75 -0.26
CA ILE A 48 23.43 -4.16 -0.11
C ILE A 48 21.90 -4.24 -0.19
N GLY A 49 21.39 -4.41 -1.40
CA GLY A 49 19.96 -4.62 -1.64
C GLY A 49 19.49 -5.98 -1.07
N GLY A 50 18.26 -6.00 -0.55
CA GLY A 50 17.53 -7.21 -0.14
C GLY A 50 16.60 -7.71 -1.23
#